data_AF-A0A2S9Y5Y5-F1
#
_entry.id   AF-A0A2S9Y5Y5-F1
#
_cell.length_a   1.000
_cell.length_b   1.000
_cell.length_c   1.000
_cell.angle_alpha   90.00
_cell.angle_beta   90.00
_cell.angle_gamma   90.00
#
_symmetry.space_group_name_H-M   'P 1'
#
loop_
_entity.id
_entity.type
_entity.pdbx_description
1 polymer ?
#
loop_
_entity_poly.entity_id
_entity_poly.type
_entity_poly.pdbx_seq_one_letter_code
_entity_poly.pdbx_strand_id
1 'polypeptide(L)'
;MASPITGAGELDTRDGCYVEHAMIDAVIDRIRGLDHDREHRALTEHVTVISPIALELLAYEKLTSLGHEARYIAGVQLRVVHELATSLRAVEQLTHSPRVAPGVRVALSGLLRSLCNESDLLPVTDSEATVLLEPAALFHALLSRLRPWLPPTTAAFEPDLVIEMLQLGIPDYLHPLLRQHFEQLWDLFHRLRQQSSLGLSPAFGRQPLIPPAPLWATPRWVTPWLDCADSSTRLASHGKKRGELTG
;
A
#
# COMPACT_ATOMS: atom_id res chain seq x y z
N MET A 1 15.44 -30.99 54.30
CA MET A 1 14.42 -29.92 54.21
C MET A 1 14.85 -29.02 53.07
N ALA A 2 14.19 -29.15 51.92
CA ALA A 2 14.53 -28.46 50.68
C ALA A 2 13.40 -27.49 50.33
N SER A 3 13.73 -26.22 50.14
CA SER A 3 12.83 -25.20 49.59
C SER A 3 12.85 -25.29 48.06
N PRO A 4 11.71 -25.16 47.35
CA PRO A 4 11.73 -24.86 45.94
C PRO A 4 11.60 -23.34 45.73
N ILE A 5 12.56 -22.77 45.03
CA ILE A 5 12.45 -21.45 44.42
C ILE A 5 11.76 -21.68 43.07
N THR A 6 10.47 -21.36 43.01
CA THR A 6 9.70 -21.36 41.75
C THR A 6 9.56 -19.91 41.30
N GLY A 7 10.56 -19.40 40.59
CA GLY A 7 10.47 -18.16 39.82
C GLY A 7 10.46 -18.51 38.34
N ALA A 8 9.32 -18.97 37.83
CA ALA A 8 9.12 -19.14 36.41
C ALA A 8 9.08 -17.73 35.78
N GLY A 9 10.06 -17.43 34.94
CA GLY A 9 10.11 -16.19 34.18
C GLY A 9 8.89 -16.07 33.26
N GLU A 10 8.05 -15.09 33.56
CA GLU A 10 7.15 -14.45 32.60
C GLU A 10 8.04 -13.84 31.51
N LEU A 11 8.17 -14.55 30.39
CA LEU A 11 8.84 -14.05 29.20
C LEU A 11 8.00 -12.93 28.59
N ASP A 12 8.64 -11.77 28.58
CA ASP A 12 8.17 -10.46 28.18
C ASP A 12 7.62 -10.46 26.74
N THR A 13 6.30 -10.54 26.63
CA THR A 13 5.57 -10.27 25.37
C THR A 13 5.07 -8.82 25.32
N ARG A 14 5.36 -8.00 26.35
CA ARG A 14 4.94 -6.61 26.43
C ARG A 14 5.91 -5.68 25.71
N ASP A 15 7.22 -5.94 25.82
CA ASP A 15 8.25 -5.09 25.20
C ASP A 15 8.11 -4.94 23.67
N GLY A 16 7.69 -6.00 22.96
CA GLY A 16 7.52 -5.94 21.49
C GLY A 16 6.36 -5.06 21.02
N CYS A 17 5.32 -4.90 21.85
CA CYS A 17 4.13 -4.10 21.55
C CYS A 17 4.41 -2.60 21.74
N TYR A 18 5.15 -2.23 22.79
CA TYR A 18 5.50 -0.84 23.07
C TYR A 18 6.38 -0.20 21.99
N VAL A 19 7.31 -0.97 21.42
CA VAL A 19 8.19 -0.50 20.35
C VAL A 19 7.41 -0.21 19.07
N GLU A 20 6.44 -1.06 18.71
CA GLU A 20 5.58 -0.85 17.53
C GLU A 20 4.74 0.43 17.64
N HIS A 21 4.13 0.66 18.81
CA HIS A 21 3.30 1.84 19.04
C HIS A 21 4.15 3.12 18.97
N ALA A 22 5.33 3.13 19.59
CA ALA A 22 6.23 4.29 19.58
C ALA A 22 6.69 4.67 18.16
N MET A 23 6.94 3.67 17.31
CA MET A 23 7.32 3.89 15.92
C MET A 23 6.19 4.46 15.06
N ILE A 24 4.99 3.89 15.18
CA ILE A 24 3.81 4.34 14.45
C ILE A 24 3.45 5.77 14.88
N ASP A 25 3.51 6.06 16.18
CA ASP A 25 3.26 7.40 16.71
C ASP A 25 4.27 8.43 16.18
N ALA A 26 5.55 8.08 16.06
CA ALA A 26 6.56 8.97 15.48
C ALA A 26 6.26 9.33 14.01
N VAL A 27 5.82 8.35 13.20
CA VAL A 27 5.41 8.59 11.81
C VAL A 27 4.15 9.47 11.75
N ILE A 28 3.17 9.20 12.62
CA ILE A 28 1.94 9.98 12.71
C ILE A 28 2.21 11.43 13.12
N ASP A 29 3.06 11.65 14.11
CA ASP A 29 3.39 12.99 14.59
C ASP A 29 4.14 13.78 13.52
N ARG A 30 5.03 13.12 12.77
CA ARG A 30 5.66 13.72 11.58
C ARG A 30 4.63 14.14 10.53
N ILE A 31 3.70 13.26 10.16
CA ILE A 31 2.62 13.59 9.19
C ILE A 31 1.76 14.76 9.68
N ARG A 32 1.44 14.81 10.98
CA ARG A 32 0.63 15.88 11.57
C ARG A 32 1.37 17.21 11.66
N GLY A 33 2.69 17.19 11.73
CA GLY A 33 3.56 18.37 11.78
C GLY A 33 3.77 19.07 10.43
N LEU A 34 3.30 18.48 9.32
CA LEU A 34 3.51 19.04 7.98
C LEU A 34 2.77 20.38 7.78
N ASP A 35 3.52 21.39 7.32
CA ASP A 35 2.96 22.66 6.84
C ASP A 35 2.35 22.46 5.44
N HIS A 36 1.03 22.41 5.39
CA HIS A 36 0.30 22.06 4.17
C HIS A 36 0.62 23.01 3.00
N ASP A 37 0.75 24.32 3.25
CA ASP A 37 0.96 25.31 2.19
C ASP A 37 2.41 25.29 1.66
N ARG A 38 3.37 25.00 2.53
CA ARG A 38 4.76 24.79 2.15
C ARG A 38 4.91 23.50 1.37
N GLU A 39 4.38 22.40 1.90
CA GLU A 39 4.52 21.07 1.30
C GLU A 39 3.77 20.97 -0.04
N HIS A 40 2.59 21.58 -0.17
CA HIS A 40 1.87 21.60 -1.45
C HIS A 40 2.66 22.31 -2.56
N ARG A 41 3.32 23.43 -2.23
CA ARG A 41 4.17 24.14 -3.20
C ARG A 41 5.37 23.30 -3.60
N ALA A 42 6.07 22.72 -2.62
CA ALA A 42 7.23 21.88 -2.87
C ALA A 42 6.86 20.62 -3.68
N LEU A 43 5.73 19.97 -3.38
CA LEU A 43 5.22 18.83 -4.14
C LEU A 43 4.85 19.20 -5.57
N THR A 44 4.27 20.40 -5.78
CA THR A 44 3.98 20.88 -7.14
C THR A 44 5.26 20.98 -7.96
N GLU A 45 6.30 21.60 -7.41
CA GLU A 45 7.61 21.71 -8.06
C GLU A 45 8.24 20.33 -8.29
N HIS A 46 8.19 19.46 -7.28
CA HIS A 46 8.71 18.11 -7.35
C HIS A 46 8.07 17.29 -8.48
N VAL A 47 6.74 17.26 -8.56
CA VAL A 47 6.00 16.53 -9.60
C VAL A 47 6.32 17.07 -11.00
N THR A 48 6.50 18.39 -11.16
CA THR A 48 6.90 18.97 -12.45
C THR A 48 8.27 18.52 -12.91
N VAL A 49 9.21 18.31 -11.98
CA VAL A 49 10.58 17.90 -12.29
C VAL A 49 10.68 16.39 -12.51
N ILE A 50 9.96 15.62 -11.70
CA ILE A 50 10.09 14.17 -11.64
C ILE A 50 9.26 13.46 -12.71
N SER A 51 8.10 14.01 -13.10
CA SER A 51 7.20 13.37 -14.06
C SER A 51 6.83 14.28 -15.25
N PRO A 52 7.78 14.94 -15.93
CA PRO A 52 7.48 15.94 -16.96
C PRO A 52 6.72 15.35 -18.14
N ILE A 53 7.14 14.19 -18.66
CA ILE A 53 6.50 13.52 -19.81
C ILE A 53 5.08 13.04 -19.44
N ALA A 54 4.92 12.44 -18.25
CA ALA A 54 3.62 11.96 -17.81
C ALA A 54 2.62 13.12 -17.63
N LEU A 55 3.07 14.25 -17.08
CA LEU A 55 2.26 15.47 -16.97
C LEU A 55 1.87 16.02 -18.34
N GLU A 56 2.78 16.02 -19.32
CA GLU A 56 2.48 16.44 -20.70
C GLU A 56 1.40 15.59 -21.33
N LEU A 57 1.48 14.27 -21.17
CA LEU A 57 0.47 13.35 -21.69
C LEU A 57 -0.89 13.53 -20.99
N LEU A 58 -0.90 13.65 -19.66
CA LEU A 58 -2.13 13.86 -18.90
C LEU A 58 -2.81 15.19 -19.22
N ALA A 59 -2.02 16.26 -19.32
CA ALA A 59 -2.51 17.58 -19.69
C ALA A 59 -3.09 17.57 -21.12
N TYR A 60 -2.43 16.88 -22.05
CA TYR A 60 -2.95 16.69 -23.40
C TYR A 60 -4.26 15.90 -23.40
N GLU A 61 -4.32 14.76 -22.71
CA GLU A 61 -5.50 13.89 -22.62
C GLU A 61 -6.70 14.63 -22.04
N LYS A 62 -6.49 15.41 -20.97
CA LYS A 62 -7.55 16.14 -20.27
C LYS A 62 -7.83 17.53 -20.86
N LEU A 63 -7.07 17.94 -21.88
CA LEU A 63 -7.13 19.28 -22.48
C LEU A 63 -6.93 20.40 -21.44
N THR A 64 -5.99 20.19 -20.51
CA THR A 64 -5.62 21.11 -19.42
C THR A 64 -4.17 21.60 -19.56
N SER A 65 -3.75 22.53 -18.71
CA SER A 65 -2.35 22.99 -18.67
C SER A 65 -1.49 22.11 -17.75
N LEU A 66 -0.19 21.95 -18.05
CA LEU A 66 0.78 21.22 -17.21
C LEU A 66 0.74 21.64 -15.74
N GLY A 67 0.76 22.95 -15.48
CA GLY A 67 0.73 23.49 -14.13
C GLY A 67 -0.60 23.27 -13.39
N HIS A 68 -1.69 22.96 -14.09
CA HIS A 68 -2.95 22.54 -13.46
C HIS A 68 -2.88 21.09 -13.02
N GLU A 69 -2.43 20.17 -13.89
CA GLU A 69 -2.27 18.76 -13.54
C GLU A 69 -1.24 18.55 -12.43
N ALA A 70 -0.11 19.25 -12.46
CA ALA A 70 0.89 19.17 -11.41
C ALA A 70 0.32 19.57 -10.03
N ARG A 71 -0.43 20.68 -9.97
CA ARG A 71 -1.11 21.11 -8.73
C ARG A 71 -2.17 20.11 -8.28
N TYR A 72 -2.94 19.56 -9.22
CA TYR A 72 -3.94 18.53 -8.91
C TYR A 72 -3.29 17.27 -8.32
N ILE A 73 -2.19 16.80 -8.92
CA ILE A 73 -1.44 15.64 -8.44
C ILE A 73 -0.82 15.91 -7.07
N ALA A 74 -0.15 17.06 -6.88
CA ALA A 74 0.41 17.45 -5.60
C ALA A 74 -0.65 17.53 -4.49
N GLY A 75 -1.84 18.06 -4.81
CA GLY A 75 -2.98 18.10 -3.88
C GLY A 75 -3.46 16.71 -3.47
N VAL A 76 -3.55 15.76 -4.41
CA VAL A 76 -3.90 14.37 -4.10
C VAL A 76 -2.81 13.71 -3.26
N GLN A 77 -1.55 13.87 -3.63
CA GLN A 77 -0.41 13.32 -2.90
C GLN A 77 -0.39 13.80 -1.44
N LEU A 78 -0.50 15.11 -1.22
CA LEU A 78 -0.52 15.68 0.13
C LEU A 78 -1.72 15.20 0.94
N ARG A 79 -2.90 15.13 0.33
CA ARG A 79 -4.10 14.59 0.98
C ARG A 79 -3.87 13.16 1.47
N VAL A 80 -3.35 12.30 0.59
CA VAL A 80 -3.13 10.90 0.91
C VAL A 80 -2.05 10.72 1.98
N VAL A 81 -0.98 11.52 1.93
CA VAL A 81 0.04 11.56 3.00
C VAL A 81 -0.58 11.94 4.35
N HIS A 82 -1.50 12.91 4.39
CA HIS A 82 -2.22 13.25 5.63
C HIS A 82 -3.20 12.16 6.08
N GLU A 83 -3.91 11.53 5.15
CA GLU A 83 -4.83 10.42 5.42
C GLU A 83 -4.11 9.15 5.88
N LEU A 84 -2.83 9.00 5.54
CA LEU A 84 -1.97 7.89 5.97
C LEU A 84 -1.95 7.73 7.48
N ALA A 85 -1.86 8.83 8.24
CA ALA A 85 -1.85 8.79 9.71
C ALA A 85 -3.10 8.12 10.29
N THR A 86 -4.27 8.45 9.74
CA THR A 86 -5.55 7.86 10.17
C THR A 86 -5.64 6.39 9.73
N SER A 87 -5.14 6.07 8.55
CA SER A 87 -5.13 4.72 8.01
C SER A 87 -4.19 3.80 8.78
N LEU A 88 -3.01 4.27 9.16
CA LEU A 88 -2.06 3.54 10.02
C LEU A 88 -2.70 3.19 11.37
N ARG A 89 -3.33 4.15 12.04
CA ARG A 89 -4.09 3.92 13.29
C ARG A 89 -5.21 2.91 13.10
N ALA A 90 -5.94 2.98 12.00
CA ALA A 90 -7.03 2.05 11.72
C ALA A 90 -6.50 0.61 11.56
N VAL A 91 -5.39 0.42 10.84
CA VAL A 91 -4.77 -0.90 10.64
C VAL A 91 -4.17 -1.43 11.95
N GLU A 92 -3.54 -0.57 12.74
CA GLU A 92 -3.04 -0.91 14.08
C GLU A 92 -4.18 -1.45 14.98
N GLN A 93 -5.36 -0.83 14.95
CA GLN A 93 -6.52 -1.36 15.67
C GLN A 93 -6.98 -2.74 15.17
N LEU A 94 -6.83 -3.03 13.88
CA LEU A 94 -7.17 -4.35 13.32
C LEU A 94 -6.22 -5.45 13.81
N THR A 95 -4.97 -5.12 14.13
CA THR A 95 -4.02 -6.09 14.72
C THR A 95 -4.47 -6.60 16.09
N HIS A 96 -5.30 -5.83 16.80
CA HIS A 96 -5.85 -6.18 18.12
C HIS A 96 -7.31 -6.67 18.04
N SER A 97 -7.94 -6.58 16.87
CA SER A 97 -9.36 -6.87 16.72
C SER A 97 -9.65 -8.38 16.72
N PRO A 98 -10.55 -8.89 17.60
CA PRO A 98 -10.91 -10.31 17.62
C PRO A 98 -11.67 -10.75 16.36
N ARG A 99 -12.15 -9.80 15.53
CA ARG A 99 -12.88 -10.08 14.28
C ARG A 99 -11.96 -10.49 13.12
N VAL A 100 -10.66 -10.24 13.25
CA VAL A 100 -9.65 -10.57 12.24
C VAL A 100 -9.00 -11.90 12.62
N ALA A 101 -8.75 -12.78 11.64
CA ALA A 101 -8.10 -14.06 11.90
C ALA A 101 -6.72 -13.88 12.57
N PRO A 102 -6.34 -14.71 13.56
CA PRO A 102 -5.09 -14.54 14.31
C PRO A 102 -3.84 -14.41 13.42
N GLY A 103 -3.74 -15.22 12.36
CA GLY A 103 -2.63 -15.12 11.41
C GLY A 103 -2.58 -13.83 10.62
N VAL A 104 -3.76 -13.27 10.28
CA VAL A 104 -3.83 -11.98 9.60
C VAL A 104 -3.39 -10.87 10.55
N ARG A 105 -3.73 -10.94 11.85
CA ARG A 105 -3.27 -9.95 12.84
C ARG A 105 -1.75 -9.94 13.01
N VAL A 106 -1.13 -11.11 13.13
CA VAL A 106 0.34 -11.24 13.20
C VAL A 106 0.99 -10.69 11.93
N ALA A 107 0.43 -11.04 10.76
CA ALA A 107 0.95 -10.57 9.49
C ALA A 107 0.81 -9.05 9.31
N LEU A 108 -0.32 -8.46 9.71
CA LEU A 108 -0.53 -7.01 9.70
C LEU A 108 0.45 -6.28 10.64
N SER A 109 0.69 -6.83 11.83
CA SER A 109 1.66 -6.24 12.78
C SER A 109 3.07 -6.25 12.19
N GLY A 110 3.48 -7.37 11.58
CA GLY A 110 4.77 -7.47 10.89
C GLY A 110 4.91 -6.53 9.70
N LEU A 111 3.84 -6.33 8.92
CA LEU A 111 3.81 -5.36 7.82
C LEU A 111 3.97 -3.92 8.32
N LEU A 112 3.20 -3.51 9.33
CA LEU A 112 3.30 -2.17 9.91
C LEU A 112 4.70 -1.89 10.43
N ARG A 113 5.30 -2.87 11.13
CA ARG A 113 6.69 -2.76 11.60
C ARG A 113 7.67 -2.57 10.45
N SER A 114 7.54 -3.34 9.37
CA SER A 114 8.45 -3.22 8.21
C SER A 114 8.31 -1.87 7.51
N LEU A 115 7.06 -1.43 7.27
CA LEU A 115 6.76 -0.16 6.61
C LEU A 115 7.18 1.06 7.44
N CYS A 116 7.12 0.98 8.77
CA CYS A 116 7.50 2.09 9.65
C CYS A 116 8.99 2.07 10.05
N ASN A 117 9.69 0.94 9.88
CA ASN A 117 11.14 0.84 10.11
C ASN A 117 11.94 1.40 8.93
N GLU A 118 11.44 1.23 7.70
CA GLU A 118 12.19 1.56 6.49
C GLU A 118 11.77 2.93 5.96
N SER A 119 12.64 3.92 6.18
CA SER A 119 12.66 5.17 5.40
C SER A 119 14.09 5.46 4.94
N ASP A 120 14.69 4.47 4.28
CA ASP A 120 16.08 4.53 3.78
C ASP A 120 16.18 5.01 2.32
N LEU A 121 15.07 5.40 1.68
CA LEU A 121 15.09 5.85 0.30
C LEU A 121 15.04 7.38 0.17
N LEU A 122 16.14 7.86 -0.42
CA LEU A 122 16.51 9.19 -0.90
C LEU A 122 16.92 10.26 0.16
N PRO A 123 18.23 10.60 0.19
CA PRO A 123 18.71 11.87 0.71
C PRO A 123 18.62 12.94 -0.38
N VAL A 124 17.41 13.29 -0.79
CA VAL A 124 17.14 14.55 -1.49
C VAL A 124 15.74 14.92 -1.06
N THR A 125 15.54 16.04 -0.36
CA THR A 125 14.36 16.90 -0.56
C THR A 125 14.26 18.06 0.42
N ASP A 126 13.78 19.18 -0.12
CA ASP A 126 13.38 20.40 0.60
C ASP A 126 11.98 20.29 1.25
N SER A 127 11.34 19.11 1.13
CA SER A 127 9.95 18.79 1.48
C SER A 127 9.85 17.49 2.28
N GLU A 128 9.17 17.52 3.42
CA GLU A 128 8.96 16.32 4.23
C GLU A 128 7.92 15.37 3.63
N ALA A 129 6.94 15.90 2.89
CA ALA A 129 5.90 15.09 2.26
C ALA A 129 6.45 14.18 1.15
N THR A 130 7.47 14.62 0.41
CA THR A 130 8.11 13.80 -0.64
C THR A 130 8.74 12.52 -0.11
N VAL A 131 9.39 12.59 1.06
CA VAL A 131 9.96 11.42 1.76
C VAL A 131 8.88 10.42 2.16
N LEU A 132 7.65 10.88 2.34
CA LEU A 132 6.51 10.05 2.73
C LEU A 132 5.77 9.45 1.52
N LEU A 133 6.09 9.84 0.29
CA LEU A 133 5.39 9.35 -0.91
C LEU A 133 5.63 7.86 -1.16
N GLU A 134 6.87 7.39 -1.00
CA GLU A 134 7.19 5.96 -1.11
C GLU A 134 6.45 5.11 -0.07
N PRO A 135 6.59 5.35 1.25
CA PRO A 135 5.91 4.53 2.23
C PRO A 135 4.38 4.65 2.10
N ALA A 136 3.84 5.82 1.70
CA ALA A 136 2.43 5.95 1.36
C ALA A 136 2.04 5.07 0.17
N ALA A 137 2.81 5.09 -0.93
CA ALA A 137 2.52 4.27 -2.11
C ALA A 137 2.53 2.77 -1.78
N LEU A 138 3.55 2.30 -1.05
CA LEU A 138 3.65 0.90 -0.60
C LEU A 138 2.48 0.54 0.32
N PHE A 139 2.16 1.37 1.32
CA PHE A 139 1.09 1.13 2.26
C PHE A 139 -0.28 1.06 1.57
N HIS A 140 -0.62 2.04 0.74
CA HIS A 140 -1.90 2.09 0.05
C HIS A 140 -2.05 0.96 -0.98
N ALA A 141 -0.97 0.59 -1.68
CA ALA A 141 -0.98 -0.55 -2.58
C ALA A 141 -1.14 -1.88 -1.82
N LEU A 142 -0.52 -2.04 -0.64
CA LEU A 142 -0.68 -3.25 0.17
C LEU A 142 -2.11 -3.35 0.70
N LEU A 143 -2.65 -2.26 1.21
CA LEU A 143 -4.02 -2.24 1.73
C LEU A 143 -5.05 -2.62 0.67
N SER A 144 -4.95 -2.09 -0.55
CA SER A 144 -5.90 -2.43 -1.62
C SER A 144 -5.93 -3.93 -1.91
N ARG A 145 -4.79 -4.61 -1.75
CA ARG A 145 -4.66 -6.08 -1.91
C ARG A 145 -5.12 -6.86 -0.68
N LEU A 146 -5.06 -6.28 0.51
CA LEU A 146 -5.47 -6.95 1.75
C LEU A 146 -6.99 -7.03 1.93
N ARG A 147 -7.77 -6.31 1.11
CA ARG A 147 -9.25 -6.28 1.15
C ARG A 147 -9.94 -7.63 1.39
N PRO A 148 -9.55 -8.76 0.76
CA PRO A 148 -10.22 -10.05 0.98
C PRO A 148 -10.10 -10.60 2.42
N TRP A 149 -9.14 -10.11 3.20
CA TRP A 149 -8.85 -10.59 4.56
C TRP A 149 -9.23 -9.59 5.65
N LEU A 150 -9.76 -8.43 5.28
CA LEU A 150 -10.16 -7.38 6.20
C LEU A 150 -11.69 -7.34 6.38
N PRO A 151 -12.20 -6.95 7.55
CA PRO A 151 -13.63 -6.77 7.76
C PRO A 151 -14.19 -5.72 6.79
N PRO A 152 -15.43 -5.86 6.28
CA PRO A 152 -16.02 -4.90 5.34
C PRO A 152 -16.23 -3.50 5.94
N THR A 153 -16.02 -3.34 7.25
CA THR A 153 -16.04 -2.06 7.96
C THR A 153 -14.75 -1.25 7.81
N THR A 154 -13.67 -1.83 7.25
CA THR A 154 -12.50 -1.03 6.88
C THR A 154 -12.86 -0.05 5.77
N ALA A 155 -12.39 1.19 5.88
CA ALA A 155 -12.72 2.31 4.99
C ALA A 155 -12.66 1.94 3.49
N ALA A 156 -13.36 2.71 2.66
CA ALA A 156 -13.27 2.58 1.22
C ALA A 156 -11.78 2.69 0.80
N PHE A 157 -11.26 1.64 0.18
CA PHE A 157 -9.89 1.63 -0.32
C PHE A 157 -9.74 2.69 -1.42
N GLU A 158 -8.58 3.32 -1.46
CA GLU A 158 -8.25 4.27 -2.53
C GLU A 158 -8.37 3.60 -3.90
N PRO A 159 -8.95 4.28 -4.91
CA PRO A 159 -9.03 3.75 -6.26
C PRO A 159 -7.63 3.65 -6.88
N ASP A 160 -7.46 2.77 -7.87
CA ASP A 160 -6.17 2.56 -8.56
C ASP A 160 -5.58 3.89 -9.08
N LEU A 161 -6.42 4.80 -9.53
CA LEU A 161 -6.04 6.15 -9.97
C LEU A 161 -5.30 6.95 -8.88
N VAL A 162 -5.67 6.83 -7.61
CA VAL A 162 -4.98 7.55 -6.53
C VAL A 162 -3.58 6.97 -6.29
N ILE A 163 -3.42 5.66 -6.44
CA ILE A 163 -2.10 5.00 -6.35
C ILE A 163 -1.22 5.46 -7.53
N GLU A 164 -1.77 5.56 -8.73
CA GLU A 164 -1.05 6.11 -9.88
C GLU A 164 -0.60 7.56 -9.61
N MET A 165 -1.47 8.38 -9.02
CA MET A 165 -1.14 9.76 -8.67
C MET A 165 -0.05 9.88 -7.59
N LEU A 166 0.02 8.95 -6.62
CA LEU A 166 1.14 8.88 -5.68
C LEU A 166 2.47 8.58 -6.40
N GLN A 167 2.44 7.67 -7.37
CA GLN A 167 3.62 7.22 -8.09
C GLN A 167 4.23 8.29 -8.99
N LEU A 168 3.41 9.22 -9.52
CA LEU A 168 3.91 10.40 -10.26
C LEU A 168 4.75 11.37 -9.40
N GLY A 169 4.82 11.16 -8.09
CA GLY A 169 5.73 11.89 -7.21
C GLY A 169 7.00 11.13 -6.90
N ILE A 170 7.24 9.97 -7.52
CA ILE A 170 8.39 9.12 -7.25
C ILE A 170 9.21 9.04 -8.55
N PRO A 171 10.53 9.26 -8.49
CA PRO A 171 11.38 9.14 -9.68
C PRO A 171 11.26 7.81 -10.40
N ASP A 172 11.20 7.87 -11.74
CA ASP A 172 10.99 6.69 -12.59
C ASP A 172 11.98 5.55 -12.31
N TYR A 173 13.24 5.90 -12.01
CA TYR A 173 14.30 4.93 -11.71
C TYR A 173 14.11 4.19 -10.38
N LEU A 174 13.24 4.68 -9.48
CA LEU A 174 12.90 4.03 -8.22
C LEU A 174 11.71 3.08 -8.31
N HIS A 175 10.89 3.16 -9.36
CA HIS A 175 9.74 2.25 -9.52
C HIS A 175 10.13 0.76 -9.49
N PRO A 176 11.25 0.31 -10.07
CA PRO A 176 11.68 -1.08 -9.94
C PRO A 176 11.99 -1.48 -8.48
N LEU A 177 12.56 -0.58 -7.69
CA LEU A 177 12.86 -0.81 -6.27
C LEU A 177 11.59 -0.85 -5.42
N LEU A 178 10.68 0.10 -5.64
CA LEU A 178 9.36 0.11 -5.01
C LEU A 178 8.61 -1.20 -5.27
N ARG A 179 8.66 -1.68 -6.50
CA ARG A 179 8.06 -2.96 -6.87
C ARG A 179 8.69 -4.12 -6.09
N GLN A 180 10.01 -4.16 -6.02
CA GLN A 180 10.72 -5.19 -5.26
C GLN A 180 10.34 -5.15 -3.77
N HIS A 181 10.28 -3.96 -3.16
CA HIS A 181 9.86 -3.79 -1.77
C HIS A 181 8.42 -4.25 -1.55
N PHE A 182 7.51 -3.90 -2.47
CA PHE A 182 6.15 -4.41 -2.44
C PHE A 182 6.12 -5.94 -2.42
N GLU A 183 6.81 -6.58 -3.36
CA GLU A 183 6.82 -8.05 -3.51
C GLU A 183 7.36 -8.71 -2.23
N GLN A 184 8.41 -8.15 -1.62
CA GLN A 184 8.98 -8.61 -0.35
C GLN A 184 8.00 -8.49 0.82
N LEU A 185 7.30 -7.36 0.94
CA LEU A 185 6.28 -7.13 1.97
C LEU A 185 5.10 -8.08 1.78
N TRP A 186 4.69 -8.29 0.54
CA TRP A 186 3.62 -9.23 0.20
C TRP A 186 3.98 -10.67 0.59
N ASP A 187 5.20 -11.11 0.28
CA ASP A 187 5.70 -12.42 0.68
C ASP A 187 5.84 -12.56 2.20
N LEU A 188 6.29 -11.51 2.88
CA LEU A 188 6.33 -11.46 4.34
C LEU A 188 4.94 -11.65 4.94
N PHE A 189 3.93 -10.97 4.42
CA PHE A 189 2.55 -11.11 4.88
C PHE A 189 2.08 -12.57 4.82
N HIS A 190 2.28 -13.25 3.68
CA HIS A 190 1.85 -14.64 3.54
C HIS A 190 2.62 -15.59 4.44
N ARG A 191 3.95 -15.40 4.60
CA ARG A 191 4.77 -16.20 5.52
C ARG A 191 4.28 -16.08 6.96
N LEU A 192 4.09 -14.85 7.45
CA LEU A 192 3.63 -14.59 8.82
C LEU A 192 2.21 -15.13 9.05
N ARG A 193 1.32 -14.99 8.05
CA ARG A 193 -0.04 -15.53 8.12
C ARG A 193 -0.02 -17.05 8.31
N GLN A 194 0.84 -17.76 7.57
CA GLN A 194 0.94 -19.21 7.63
C GLN A 194 1.60 -19.71 8.93
N GLN A 195 2.60 -19.01 9.47
CA GLN A 195 3.28 -19.43 10.71
C GLN A 195 2.34 -19.55 11.91
N SER A 196 1.35 -18.65 12.02
CA SER A 196 0.34 -18.71 13.08
C SER A 196 -0.53 -19.97 13.06
N SER A 197 -0.64 -20.64 11.91
CA SER A 197 -1.41 -21.89 11.76
C SER A 197 -0.64 -23.14 12.18
N LEU A 198 0.68 -23.03 12.36
CA LEU A 198 1.56 -24.14 12.73
C LEU A 198 1.87 -24.21 14.24
N GLY A 199 1.54 -23.15 14.99
CA GLY A 199 1.89 -23.00 16.41
C GLY A 199 0.84 -23.48 17.42
N LEU A 200 -0.35 -23.93 17.00
CA LEU A 200 -1.41 -24.36 17.92
C LEU A 200 -2.02 -25.72 17.50
N SER A 201 -1.51 -26.76 18.16
CA SER A 201 -2.08 -28.12 18.37
C SER A 201 -1.64 -29.27 17.43
N PRO A 202 -1.07 -30.37 17.99
CA PRO A 202 -1.02 -31.67 17.34
C PRO A 202 -2.34 -32.39 17.59
N ALA A 203 -3.41 -32.00 16.88
CA ALA A 203 -4.67 -32.73 16.90
C ALA A 203 -5.02 -33.14 15.47
N PHE A 204 -5.03 -34.45 15.27
CA PHE A 204 -5.47 -35.12 14.05
C PHE A 204 -6.84 -34.59 13.57
N GLY A 205 -6.92 -34.24 12.29
CA GLY A 205 -8.18 -34.14 11.56
C GLY A 205 -8.54 -32.75 11.04
N ARG A 206 -8.30 -32.54 9.73
CA ARG A 206 -8.66 -31.37 8.90
C ARG A 206 -7.89 -30.08 9.20
N GLN A 207 -6.73 -29.95 8.57
CA GLN A 207 -6.18 -28.66 8.18
C GLN A 207 -7.23 -27.88 7.37
N PRO A 208 -7.62 -26.65 7.76
CA PRO A 208 -8.16 -25.73 6.77
C PRO A 208 -7.03 -25.43 5.79
N LEU A 209 -7.15 -25.90 4.54
CA LEU A 209 -6.25 -25.50 3.46
C LEU A 209 -6.40 -23.99 3.27
N ILE A 210 -5.57 -23.23 3.96
CA ILE A 210 -5.36 -21.82 3.62
C ILE A 210 -4.69 -21.86 2.24
N PRO A 211 -5.32 -21.33 1.18
CA PRO A 211 -4.74 -21.39 -0.15
C PRO A 211 -3.38 -20.66 -0.15
N PRO A 212 -2.39 -21.16 -0.92
CA PRO A 212 -1.11 -20.49 -1.09
C PRO A 212 -1.32 -19.06 -1.60
N ALA A 213 -0.32 -18.21 -1.40
CA ALA A 213 -0.32 -16.86 -1.97
C ALA A 213 -0.69 -16.96 -3.46
N PRO A 214 -1.72 -16.24 -3.94
CA PRO A 214 -2.00 -16.21 -5.37
C PRO A 214 -0.76 -15.70 -6.11
N LEU A 215 -0.45 -16.31 -7.26
CA LEU A 215 0.63 -15.84 -8.13
C LEU A 215 0.44 -14.35 -8.40
N TRP A 216 1.51 -13.59 -8.21
CA TRP A 216 1.55 -12.16 -8.47
C TRP A 216 1.10 -11.89 -9.91
N ALA A 217 -0.05 -11.24 -10.07
CA ALA A 217 -0.41 -10.55 -11.30
C ALA A 217 0.12 -9.13 -11.17
N THR A 218 1.05 -8.77 -12.06
CA THR A 218 1.62 -7.43 -12.17
C THR A 218 0.50 -6.40 -12.02
N PRO A 219 0.52 -5.57 -10.97
CA PRO A 219 -0.44 -4.49 -10.84
C PRO A 219 -0.38 -3.61 -12.08
N ARG A 220 -1.53 -3.16 -12.58
CA ARG A 220 -1.61 -2.41 -13.84
C ARG A 220 -0.74 -1.14 -13.84
N TRP A 221 -0.49 -0.60 -12.64
CA TRP A 221 0.38 0.55 -12.40
C TRP A 221 1.89 0.29 -12.58
N VAL A 222 2.34 -0.97 -12.63
CA VAL A 222 3.76 -1.31 -12.89
C VAL A 222 4.12 -1.17 -14.38
N THR A 223 3.11 -1.18 -15.25
CA THR A 223 3.23 -0.90 -16.69
C THR A 223 2.03 -0.06 -17.13
N PRO A 224 1.96 1.23 -16.77
CA PRO A 224 0.83 2.08 -17.16
C PRO A 224 0.69 2.15 -18.69
N TRP A 225 1.82 2.03 -19.40
CA TRP A 225 1.95 2.38 -20.80
C TRP A 225 1.78 1.20 -21.78
N LEU A 226 1.78 -0.05 -21.30
CA LEU A 226 1.72 -1.24 -22.18
C LEU A 226 0.31 -1.84 -22.33
N ASP A 227 -0.66 -1.42 -21.52
CA ASP A 227 -1.99 -2.04 -21.46
C ASP A 227 -3.08 -1.32 -22.29
N CYS A 228 -2.70 -0.36 -23.14
CA CYS A 228 -3.67 0.32 -24.03
C CYS A 228 -4.08 -0.52 -25.26
N ALA A 229 -3.58 -1.76 -25.40
CA ALA A 229 -3.82 -2.59 -26.58
C ALA A 229 -5.05 -3.53 -26.48
N ASP A 230 -5.55 -3.86 -25.29
CA ASP A 230 -6.52 -4.98 -25.14
C ASP A 230 -7.98 -4.57 -24.83
N SER A 231 -8.28 -3.28 -24.74
CA SER A 231 -9.67 -2.81 -24.62
C SER A 231 -10.38 -2.60 -25.98
N SER A 232 -9.66 -2.67 -27.12
CA SER A 232 -10.26 -2.45 -28.45
C SER A 232 -10.78 -3.70 -29.17
N THR A 233 -10.56 -4.91 -28.65
CA THR A 233 -10.95 -6.16 -29.36
C THR A 233 -12.26 -6.79 -28.89
N ARG A 234 -12.99 -6.21 -27.91
CA ARG A 234 -14.28 -6.75 -27.43
C ARG A 234 -15.54 -6.05 -27.94
N LEU A 235 -15.42 -5.08 -28.86
CA LEU A 235 -16.57 -4.46 -29.53
C LEU A 235 -16.80 -4.89 -30.99
N ALA A 236 -16.02 -5.85 -31.51
CA ALA A 236 -16.13 -6.33 -32.90
C ALA A 236 -16.80 -7.70 -33.06
N SER A 237 -17.59 -8.18 -32.09
CA SER A 237 -18.33 -9.47 -32.21
C SER A 237 -19.86 -9.36 -32.23
N HIS A 238 -20.43 -8.15 -32.32
CA HIS A 238 -21.87 -7.97 -32.57
C HIS A 238 -22.10 -7.09 -33.80
N GLY A 239 -22.02 -7.71 -34.98
CA GLY A 239 -22.26 -6.98 -36.23
C GLY A 239 -22.03 -7.79 -37.50
N LYS A 240 -22.50 -9.03 -37.57
CA LYS A 240 -22.55 -9.77 -38.85
C LYS A 240 -23.83 -10.59 -38.98
N LYS A 241 -24.93 -9.91 -39.32
CA LYS A 241 -26.02 -10.48 -40.12
C LYS A 241 -26.25 -9.56 -41.33
N ARG A 242 -25.56 -9.90 -42.41
CA ARG A 242 -25.81 -9.49 -43.79
C ARG A 242 -25.78 -10.82 -44.55
N GLY A 243 -26.78 -11.26 -45.29
CA GLY A 243 -28.08 -10.71 -45.61
C GLY A 243 -28.82 -11.76 -46.44
N GLU A 244 -30.08 -11.53 -46.73
CA GLU A 244 -30.82 -12.23 -47.79
C GLU A 244 -32.07 -11.38 -48.06
N LEU A 245 -32.00 -10.55 -49.11
CA LEU A 245 -33.17 -10.14 -49.89
C LEU A 245 -32.64 -9.84 -51.29
N THR A 246 -32.73 -10.87 -52.11
CA THR A 246 -32.66 -10.87 -53.57
C THR A 246 -33.83 -10.10 -54.19
N GLY A 247 -33.57 -9.49 -55.35
CA GLY A 247 -34.47 -9.52 -56.51
C GLY A 247 -35.77 -8.75 -56.42
#